data_AF-A0A3D4QRS6-F1
#
_entry.id   AF-A0A3D4QRS6-F1
#
_cell.length_a   1.000
_cell.length_b   1.000
_cell.length_c   1.000
_cell.angle_alpha   90.00
_cell.angle_beta   90.00
_cell.angle_gamma   90.00
#
_symmetry.space_group_name_H-M   'P 1'
#
loop_
_entity.id
_entity.type
_entity.pdbx_description
1 polymer ?
#
loop_
_entity_poly.entity_id
_entity_poly.type
_entity_poly.pdbx_seq_one_letter_code
_entity_poly.pdbx_strand_id
1 'polypeptide(L)'
;MSKPKINKKKDNSTRVLLPAVIFVAAVTQVPFVVTIIFSFLKWNVKRPDLGIKFNGLKNFVDILTSKNFYIVLKNTLVIIVVCL
;
A
#
# COMPACT_ATOMS: atom_id res chain seq x y z
N MET A 1 8.09 -47.45 31.45
CA MET A 1 7.19 -46.72 30.52
C MET A 1 8.03 -45.74 29.72
N SER A 2 8.39 -46.07 28.48
CA SER A 2 9.30 -45.24 27.64
C SER A 2 8.49 -44.21 26.86
N LYS A 3 8.83 -42.92 27.00
CA LYS A 3 8.13 -41.83 26.29
C LYS A 3 8.55 -41.81 24.81
N PRO A 4 7.61 -41.61 23.87
CA PRO A 4 7.93 -41.59 22.45
C PRO A 4 8.79 -40.36 22.12
N LYS A 5 9.92 -40.57 21.43
CA LYS A 5 10.77 -39.50 20.92
C LYS A 5 10.12 -38.91 19.67
N ILE A 6 9.54 -37.72 19.78
CA ILE A 6 8.99 -36.98 18.63
C ILE A 6 10.18 -36.55 17.75
N ASN A 7 10.34 -37.22 16.61
CA ASN A 7 11.37 -36.89 15.65
C ASN A 7 10.93 -35.66 14.84
N LYS A 8 11.47 -34.48 15.15
CA LYS A 8 11.21 -33.25 14.36
C LYS A 8 11.82 -33.43 12.97
N LYS A 9 10.99 -33.83 12.00
CA LYS A 9 11.35 -33.82 10.57
C LYS A 9 11.80 -32.40 10.21
N LYS A 10 13.03 -32.26 9.72
CA LYS A 10 13.59 -30.98 9.24
C LYS A 10 12.79 -30.56 8.00
N ASP A 11 11.83 -29.67 8.20
CA ASP A 11 10.99 -29.15 7.13
C ASP A 11 11.79 -28.16 6.26
N ASN A 12 12.10 -28.56 5.04
CA ASN A 12 12.79 -27.71 4.08
C ASN A 12 11.81 -26.84 3.26
N SER A 13 10.49 -26.95 3.50
CA SER A 13 9.46 -26.25 2.74
C SER A 13 9.61 -24.74 2.82
N THR A 14 10.09 -24.19 3.95
CA THR A 14 10.37 -22.76 4.10
C THR A 14 11.38 -22.24 3.07
N ARG A 15 12.38 -23.04 2.70
CA ARG A 15 13.38 -22.64 1.69
C ARG A 15 12.80 -22.64 0.28
N VAL A 16 11.81 -23.49 0.02
CA VAL A 16 11.09 -23.55 -1.26
C VAL A 16 10.05 -22.43 -1.38
N LEU A 17 9.42 -22.04 -0.27
CA LEU A 17 8.41 -20.98 -0.21
C LEU A 17 9.01 -19.57 -0.23
N LEU A 18 10.23 -19.41 0.29
CA LEU A 18 10.91 -18.12 0.38
C LEU A 18 10.94 -17.32 -0.93
N PRO A 19 11.32 -17.88 -2.10
CA PRO A 19 11.31 -17.13 -3.36
C PRO A 19 9.90 -16.66 -3.77
N ALA A 20 8.87 -17.46 -3.51
CA ALA A 20 7.48 -17.06 -3.80
C ALA A 20 7.03 -15.89 -2.92
N VAL A 21 7.38 -15.92 -1.63
CA VAL A 21 7.09 -14.81 -0.69
C VAL A 21 7.83 -13.54 -1.10
N ILE A 22 9.12 -13.63 -1.45
CA ILE A 22 9.90 -12.48 -1.92
C ILE A 22 9.30 -11.90 -3.19
N PHE A 23 8.87 -12.75 -4.12
CA PHE A 23 8.23 -12.29 -5.36
C PHE A 23 6.94 -11.53 -5.08
N VAL A 24 6.03 -12.08 -4.27
CA VAL A 24 4.77 -11.40 -3.88
C VAL A 24 5.07 -10.09 -3.14
N ALA A 25 6.03 -10.11 -2.23
CA ALA A 25 6.47 -8.91 -1.53
C ALA A 25 6.99 -7.86 -2.53
N ALA A 26 7.88 -8.21 -3.45
CA ALA A 26 8.41 -7.27 -4.43
C ALA A 26 7.31 -6.67 -5.32
N VAL A 27 6.42 -7.51 -5.88
CA VAL A 27 5.36 -7.07 -6.79
C VAL A 27 4.31 -6.20 -6.09
N THR A 28 4.11 -6.35 -4.77
CA THR A 28 3.20 -5.50 -3.99
C THR A 28 3.89 -4.26 -3.42
N GLN A 29 5.11 -4.40 -2.91
CA GLN A 29 5.84 -3.32 -2.24
C GLN A 29 6.40 -2.31 -3.24
N VAL A 30 6.90 -2.74 -4.40
CA VAL A 30 7.42 -1.81 -5.43
C VAL A 30 6.36 -0.78 -5.86
N PRO A 31 5.14 -1.16 -6.30
CA PRO A 31 4.13 -0.17 -6.67
C PRO A 31 3.65 0.67 -5.48
N PHE A 32 3.64 0.10 -4.27
CA PHE A 32 3.30 0.85 -3.05
C PHE A 32 4.32 1.97 -2.78
N VAL A 33 5.61 1.68 -2.85
CA VAL A 33 6.68 2.67 -2.70
C VAL A 33 6.61 3.73 -3.80
N VAL A 34 6.36 3.33 -5.05
CA VAL A 34 6.16 4.29 -6.16
C VAL A 34 4.99 5.23 -5.86
N THR A 35 3.90 4.71 -5.29
CA THR A 35 2.74 5.51 -4.92
C THR A 35 3.06 6.52 -3.82
N ILE A 36 3.85 6.11 -2.81
CA ILE A 36 4.35 7.02 -1.77
C ILE A 36 5.17 8.14 -2.42
N ILE A 37 6.14 7.80 -3.28
CA ILE A 37 6.98 8.79 -3.98
C ILE A 37 6.10 9.77 -4.78
N PHE A 38 5.14 9.25 -5.55
CA PHE A 38 4.21 10.07 -6.34
C PHE A 38 3.35 10.98 -5.48
N SER A 39 3.02 10.58 -4.25
CA SER A 39 2.23 11.41 -3.33
C SER A 39 2.95 12.71 -2.93
N PHE A 40 4.29 12.73 -2.93
CA PHE A 40 5.10 13.93 -2.67
C PHE A 40 5.47 14.72 -3.94
N LEU A 41 5.18 14.16 -5.11
CA LEU A 41 5.43 14.80 -6.40
C LEU A 41 4.14 15.47 -6.90
N LYS A 42 4.28 16.61 -7.55
CA LYS A 42 3.22 17.24 -8.32
C LYS A 42 3.43 16.89 -9.79
N TRP A 43 2.57 16.00 -10.29
CA TRP A 43 2.58 15.57 -11.68
C TRP A 43 1.17 15.63 -12.25
N ASN A 44 1.01 16.32 -13.38
CA ASN A 44 -0.25 16.39 -14.10
C ASN A 44 -0.15 15.57 -15.39
N VAL A 45 -0.79 14.40 -15.42
CA VAL A 45 -0.79 13.50 -16.59
C VAL A 45 -1.39 14.16 -17.83
N LYS A 46 -2.36 15.08 -17.65
CA LYS A 46 -2.99 15.83 -18.75
C LYS A 46 -2.13 16.97 -19.29
N ARG A 47 -1.07 17.34 -18.56
CA ARG A 47 -0.13 18.42 -18.91
C ARG A 47 1.30 17.96 -18.66
N PRO A 48 1.81 17.02 -19.49
CA PRO A 48 3.17 16.50 -19.35
C PRO A 48 4.23 17.58 -19.59
N ASP A 49 3.88 18.66 -20.30
CA ASP A 49 4.70 19.85 -20.53
C ASP A 49 5.14 20.57 -19.25
N LEU A 50 4.37 20.44 -18.16
CA LEU A 50 4.70 21.07 -16.87
C LEU A 50 5.78 20.30 -16.09
N GLY A 51 6.14 19.10 -16.54
CA GLY A 51 7.12 18.22 -15.90
C GLY A 51 6.65 17.63 -14.57
N ILE A 52 7.56 16.89 -13.92
CA ILE A 52 7.38 16.32 -12.58
C ILE A 52 8.14 17.20 -11.60
N LYS A 53 7.44 17.78 -10.60
CA LYS A 53 8.05 18.66 -9.59
C LYS A 53 7.87 18.10 -8.20
N PHE A 54 8.91 18.14 -7.36
CA PHE A 54 8.77 17.80 -5.95
C PHE A 54 8.02 18.90 -5.20
N ASN A 55 6.91 18.55 -4.56
CA ASN A 55 6.01 19.49 -3.88
C ASN A 55 5.88 19.20 -2.37
N GLY A 56 6.62 18.20 -1.88
CA GLY A 56 6.61 17.79 -0.48
C GLY A 56 5.21 17.43 0.00
N LEU A 57 4.81 17.96 1.16
CA LEU A 57 3.51 17.68 1.78
C LEU A 57 2.35 18.55 1.25
N LYS A 58 2.60 19.47 0.33
CA LYS A 58 1.56 20.42 -0.14
C LYS A 58 0.36 19.71 -0.75
N ASN A 59 0.57 18.61 -1.48
CA ASN A 59 -0.52 17.80 -2.04
C ASN A 59 -1.50 17.31 -0.96
N PHE A 60 -0.99 16.92 0.21
CA PHE A 60 -1.83 16.47 1.32
C PHE A 60 -2.58 17.64 1.95
N VAL A 61 -1.90 18.78 2.18
CA VAL A 61 -2.54 20.00 2.71
C VAL A 61 -3.66 20.49 1.79
N ASP A 62 -3.44 20.48 0.48
CA ASP A 62 -4.43 20.89 -0.52
C ASP A 62 -5.70 20.02 -0.44
N ILE A 63 -5.55 18.70 -0.28
CA ILE A 63 -6.68 17.77 -0.13
C ILE A 63 -7.38 17.99 1.21
N LEU A 64 -6.62 18.06 2.31
CA LEU A 64 -7.16 18.20 3.67
C LEU A 64 -7.83 19.55 3.93
N THR A 65 -7.53 20.58 3.13
CA THR A 65 -8.17 21.90 3.22
C THR A 65 -9.38 22.01 2.27
N SER A 66 -9.58 21.04 1.38
CA SER A 66 -10.66 21.06 0.41
C SER A 66 -12.02 20.71 1.05
N LYS A 67 -13.00 21.60 0.90
CA LYS A 67 -14.39 21.33 1.33
C LYS A 67 -14.97 20.08 0.64
N ASN A 68 -14.65 19.89 -0.63
CA ASN A 68 -15.13 18.75 -1.42
C ASN A 68 -14.63 17.42 -0.86
N PHE A 69 -13.41 17.39 -0.32
CA PHE A 69 -12.86 16.18 0.30
C PHE A 69 -13.74 15.72 1.47
N TYR A 70 -14.16 16.62 2.35
CA TYR A 70 -15.01 16.27 3.50
C TYR A 70 -16.43 15.87 3.11
N ILE A 71 -16.98 16.45 2.05
CA ILE A 71 -18.29 16.04 1.51
C ILE A 71 -18.22 14.59 1.04
N VAL A 72 -17.22 14.25 0.21
CA VAL A 72 -17.03 12.89 -0.29
C VAL A 72 -16.73 11.93 0.85
N LEU A 73 -15.84 12.31 1.78
CA LEU A 73 -15.50 11.49 2.95
C LEU A 73 -16.75 11.16 3.78
N LYS A 74 -17.60 12.15 4.07
CA LYS A 74 -18.85 11.94 4.81
C LYS A 74 -19.78 10.98 4.06
N ASN A 75 -19.96 11.19 2.75
CA ASN A 75 -20.82 10.33 1.94
C ASN A 75 -20.32 8.87 1.94
N THR A 76 -19.02 8.66 1.78
CA THR A 76 -18.41 7.32 1.84
C THR A 76 -18.62 6.67 3.21
N LEU A 77 -18.44 7.42 4.30
CA LEU A 77 -18.70 6.91 5.66
C LEU A 77 -20.17 6.52 5.85
N VAL A 78 -21.11 7.34 5.37
CA VAL A 78 -22.54 7.02 5.41
C VAL A 78 -22.83 5.73 4.64
N ILE A 79 -22.28 5.58 3.43
CA ILE A 79 -22.45 4.37 2.63
C ILE A 79 -21.92 3.13 3.36
N ILE A 80 -20.73 3.22 3.97
CA ILE A 80 -20.15 2.11 4.74
C ILE A 80 -21.07 1.71 5.89
N VAL A 81 -21.56 2.68 6.67
CA VAL A 81 -22.41 2.41 7.84
C VAL A 81 -23.78 1.86 7.45
N VAL A 82 -24.35 2.29 6.33
CA VAL A 82 -25.65 1.81 5.85
C VAL A 82 -25.55 0.41 5.24
N CYS A 83 -24.40 0.06 4.65
CA CYS A 83 -24.20 -1.22 3.97
C CYS A 83 -23.75 -2.35 4.90
N LEU A 84 -23.15 -2.01 6.05
CA LEU A 84 -22.85 -2.94 7.14
C LEU A 84 -24.11 -3.29 7.93
#